data_AF-A0A8J7UUV0-F1
#
_entry.id   AF-A0A8J7UUV0-F1
#
_cell.length_a   1.000
_cell.length_b   1.000
_cell.length_c   1.000
_cell.angle_alpha   90.00
_cell.angle_beta   90.00
_cell.angle_gamma   90.00
#
_symmetry.space_group_name_H-M   'P 1'
#
loop_
_entity.id
_entity.type
_entity.pdbx_description
1 polymer ?
#
loop_
_entity_poly.entity_id
_entity_poly.type
_entity_poly.pdbx_seq_one_letter_code
_entity_poly.pdbx_strand_id
1 'polypeptide(L)'
;MKSQSIFTGIIAAVFAMFAMPAEAQFQQPPQDEAPQIEVSDEELQVFVDASMNAQTVQAQSQQEMVAIVDEEGIDVQTYNEIMQAQQMGQSTDELDVSAEDMEKFESAFEKIEEIEQEMEADLTEAIEDEGMDMDRFQEINMAVQQDPELQQRVQQMIQEAQMQQGQQQPQQQPQPEGY
;
A
#
# COMPACT_ATOMS: atom_id res chain seq x y z
N MET A 1 -42.51 -28.90 26.59
CA MET A 1 -42.41 -29.05 25.13
C MET A 1 -42.35 -27.67 24.50
N LYS A 2 -41.33 -27.43 23.67
CA LYS A 2 -41.30 -26.44 22.55
C LYS A 2 -41.34 -24.96 23.00
N SER A 3 -40.74 -23.96 22.32
CA SER A 3 -40.19 -23.82 20.96
C SER A 3 -39.26 -22.59 20.98
N GLN A 4 -38.00 -22.68 20.52
CA GLN A 4 -37.42 -22.10 19.28
C GLN A 4 -37.59 -20.58 18.97
N SER A 5 -36.40 -19.96 18.82
CA SER A 5 -35.85 -18.83 18.02
C SER A 5 -36.73 -17.90 17.17
N ILE A 6 -36.31 -16.60 17.05
CA ILE A 6 -35.97 -15.84 15.79
C ILE A 6 -36.02 -14.28 15.95
N PHE A 7 -34.94 -13.61 15.48
CA PHE A 7 -34.76 -12.31 14.78
C PHE A 7 -35.16 -10.90 15.35
N THR A 8 -34.17 -9.99 15.19
CA THR A 8 -34.22 -8.61 14.64
C THR A 8 -34.99 -7.50 15.36
N GLY A 9 -34.25 -6.41 15.65
CA GLY A 9 -34.71 -5.07 15.27
C GLY A 9 -34.55 -3.97 16.32
N ILE A 10 -33.64 -3.03 16.01
CA ILE A 10 -33.94 -1.58 15.89
C ILE A 10 -34.25 -0.79 17.19
N ILE A 11 -33.44 0.26 17.40
CA ILE A 11 -33.77 1.56 18.04
C ILE A 11 -33.87 1.61 19.58
N ALA A 12 -32.99 2.45 20.17
CA ALA A 12 -33.30 3.52 21.14
C ALA A 12 -32.39 3.55 22.37
N ALA A 13 -31.35 4.37 22.30
CA ALA A 13 -30.84 5.22 23.38
C ALA A 13 -29.82 6.18 22.73
N VAL A 14 -30.13 7.33 22.14
CA VAL A 14 -30.95 8.47 22.55
C VAL A 14 -30.43 9.13 23.85
N PHE A 15 -29.72 10.25 23.60
CA PHE A 15 -29.48 11.44 24.44
C PHE A 15 -28.52 11.37 25.64
N ALA A 16 -27.38 12.08 25.50
CA ALA A 16 -27.23 13.39 26.16
C ALA A 16 -26.04 14.19 25.61
N MET A 17 -26.30 15.47 25.31
CA MET A 17 -25.36 16.59 25.14
C MET A 17 -24.44 16.57 23.91
N PHE A 18 -24.84 17.29 22.86
CA PHE A 18 -24.24 18.58 22.49
C PHE A 18 -25.18 19.25 21.49
N ALA A 19 -25.73 20.41 21.86
CA ALA A 19 -26.43 21.27 20.93
C ALA A 19 -25.38 21.95 20.04
N MET A 20 -25.09 21.35 18.89
CA MET A 20 -24.33 22.00 17.82
C MET A 20 -25.31 22.56 16.76
N PRO A 21 -25.00 23.69 16.13
CA PRO A 21 -25.79 24.21 15.02
C PRO A 21 -25.89 23.17 13.90
N ALA A 22 -27.11 22.92 13.42
CA ALA A 22 -27.47 21.86 12.47
C ALA A 22 -26.86 22.03 11.06
N GLU A 23 -26.08 23.07 10.82
CA GLU A 23 -25.51 23.42 9.51
C GLU A 23 -24.11 22.84 9.29
N ALA A 24 -23.48 22.27 10.33
CA ALA A 24 -22.24 21.51 10.23
C ALA A 24 -22.52 20.00 10.18
N GLN A 25 -23.50 19.58 9.39
CA GLN A 25 -23.48 18.21 8.88
C GLN A 25 -22.25 18.12 7.98
N PHE A 26 -21.19 17.49 8.47
CA PHE A 26 -20.16 16.91 7.63
C PHE A 26 -20.87 16.19 6.48
N GLN A 27 -20.88 16.80 5.31
CA GLN A 27 -21.23 16.12 4.08
C GLN A 27 -20.20 15.00 3.99
N GLN A 28 -20.62 13.77 4.27
CA GLN A 28 -19.80 12.64 3.88
C GLN A 28 -19.53 12.84 2.39
N PRO A 29 -18.26 12.81 1.93
CA PRO A 29 -17.99 12.88 0.50
C PRO A 29 -18.86 11.83 -0.18
N PRO A 30 -19.47 12.15 -1.33
CA PRO A 30 -20.26 11.17 -2.07
C PRO A 30 -19.42 9.90 -2.21
N GLN A 31 -19.94 8.78 -1.69
CA GLN A 31 -19.39 7.47 -2.03
C GLN A 31 -19.77 7.26 -3.49
N ASP A 32 -18.82 7.51 -4.39
CA ASP A 32 -18.96 7.08 -5.77
C ASP A 32 -19.23 5.57 -5.74
N GLU A 33 -20.29 5.14 -6.42
CA GLU A 33 -20.57 3.71 -6.55
C GLU A 33 -19.37 3.07 -7.26
N ALA A 34 -18.87 1.96 -6.70
CA ALA A 34 -17.77 1.22 -7.28
C ALA A 34 -18.01 0.97 -8.77
N PRO A 35 -16.99 1.08 -9.63
CA PRO A 35 -17.12 0.66 -11.00
C PRO A 35 -17.50 -0.83 -11.00
N GLN A 36 -18.74 -1.11 -11.43
CA GLN A 36 -19.28 -2.46 -11.56
C GLN A 36 -18.65 -3.09 -12.80
N ILE A 37 -17.41 -3.54 -12.67
CA ILE A 37 -16.67 -4.21 -13.74
C ILE A 37 -16.85 -5.72 -13.61
N GLU A 38 -16.99 -6.38 -14.76
CA GLU A 38 -16.83 -7.83 -14.81
C GLU A 38 -15.33 -8.13 -14.91
N VAL A 39 -14.85 -9.03 -14.07
CA VAL A 39 -13.45 -9.50 -14.05
C VAL A 39 -13.46 -11.03 -14.09
N SER A 40 -12.88 -11.59 -15.15
CA SER A 40 -12.78 -13.04 -15.31
C SER A 40 -11.74 -13.63 -14.34
N ASP A 41 -11.77 -14.95 -14.11
CA ASP A 41 -10.75 -15.61 -13.28
C ASP A 41 -9.35 -15.50 -13.91
N GLU A 42 -9.26 -15.56 -15.24
CA GLU A 42 -8.00 -15.43 -16.00
C GLU A 42 -7.42 -14.02 -15.87
N GLU A 43 -8.26 -12.99 -15.99
CA GLU A 43 -7.85 -11.59 -15.83
C GLU A 43 -7.48 -11.28 -14.37
N LEU A 44 -8.21 -11.86 -13.42
CA LEU A 44 -7.90 -11.70 -12.00
C LEU A 44 -6.59 -12.40 -11.61
N GLN A 45 -6.26 -13.52 -12.27
CA GLN A 45 -4.96 -14.17 -12.09
C GLN A 45 -3.82 -13.27 -12.57
N VAL A 46 -3.94 -12.68 -13.78
CA VAL A 46 -2.96 -11.70 -14.29
C VAL A 46 -2.81 -10.52 -13.33
N PHE A 47 -3.92 -9.99 -12.81
CA PHE A 47 -3.90 -8.92 -11.81
C PHE A 47 -3.14 -9.33 -10.54
N VAL A 48 -3.33 -10.56 -10.05
CA VAL A 48 -2.64 -11.07 -8.86
C VAL A 48 -1.14 -11.20 -9.11
N ASP A 49 -0.74 -11.75 -10.24
CA ASP A 49 0.66 -11.93 -10.60
C ASP A 49 1.37 -10.57 -10.77
N ALA A 50 0.74 -9.65 -11.51
CA ALA A 50 1.20 -8.26 -11.64
C ALA A 50 1.31 -7.56 -10.27
N SER A 51 0.33 -7.74 -9.38
CA SER A 51 0.34 -7.16 -8.04
C SER A 51 1.49 -7.71 -7.18
N MET A 52 1.83 -9.00 -7.31
CA MET A 52 2.93 -9.61 -6.57
C MET A 52 4.29 -9.13 -7.08
N ASN A 53 4.45 -8.99 -8.40
CA ASN A 53 5.66 -8.43 -8.99
C ASN A 53 5.83 -6.96 -8.60
N ALA A 54 4.76 -6.17 -8.69
CA ALA A 54 4.73 -4.77 -8.27
C ALA A 54 5.11 -4.60 -6.79
N GLN A 55 4.60 -5.46 -5.90
CA GLN A 55 5.02 -5.47 -4.49
C GLN A 55 6.51 -5.77 -4.30
N THR A 56 7.09 -6.61 -5.16
CA THR A 56 8.52 -6.93 -5.10
C THR A 56 9.37 -5.74 -5.51
N VAL A 57 9.03 -5.10 -6.64
CA VAL A 57 9.67 -3.85 -7.11
C VAL A 57 9.62 -2.79 -6.00
N GLN A 58 8.42 -2.53 -5.47
CA GLN A 58 8.23 -1.54 -4.42
C GLN A 58 9.06 -1.83 -3.16
N ALA A 59 9.16 -3.10 -2.75
CA ALA A 59 9.95 -3.48 -1.59
C ALA A 59 11.47 -3.31 -1.82
N GLN A 60 11.95 -3.57 -3.04
CA GLN A 60 13.35 -3.38 -3.41
C GLN A 60 13.71 -1.89 -3.44
N SER A 61 12.89 -1.06 -4.09
CA SER A 61 13.10 0.39 -4.15
C SER A 61 13.08 1.02 -2.75
N GLN A 62 12.18 0.59 -1.85
CA GLN A 62 12.19 1.05 -0.46
C GLN A 62 13.49 0.71 0.27
N GLN A 63 14.07 -0.47 0.04
CA GLN A 63 15.35 -0.84 0.65
C GLN A 63 16.49 0.03 0.11
N GLU A 64 16.48 0.33 -1.18
CA GLU A 64 17.47 1.18 -1.82
C GLU A 64 17.40 2.63 -1.33
N MET A 65 16.20 3.20 -1.21
CA MET A 65 16.00 4.54 -0.63
C MET A 65 16.55 4.63 0.79
N VAL A 66 16.30 3.61 1.63
CA VAL A 66 16.86 3.57 3.00
C VAL A 66 18.38 3.48 2.96
N ALA A 67 18.95 2.67 2.07
CA ALA A 67 20.39 2.55 1.90
C ALA A 67 21.03 3.89 1.47
N ILE A 68 20.38 4.66 0.59
CA ILE A 68 20.85 5.98 0.18
C ILE A 68 20.97 6.94 1.37
N VAL A 69 19.95 7.01 2.24
CA VAL A 69 20.01 7.87 3.44
C VAL A 69 21.18 7.47 4.35
N ASP A 70 21.36 6.17 4.57
CA ASP A 70 22.47 5.63 5.38
C ASP A 70 23.84 5.91 4.73
N GLU A 71 23.95 5.79 3.40
CA GLU A 71 25.19 6.02 2.64
C GLU A 71 25.62 7.49 2.61
N GLU A 72 24.67 8.41 2.48
CA GLU A 72 24.92 9.86 2.60
C GLU A 72 25.32 10.26 4.02
N GLY A 73 25.06 9.39 5.00
CA GLY A 73 25.47 9.59 6.39
C GLY A 73 24.69 10.70 7.08
N ILE A 74 23.44 10.93 6.64
CA ILE A 74 22.44 11.74 7.36
C ILE A 74 21.62 10.81 8.26
N ASP A 75 21.31 11.27 9.48
CA ASP A 75 20.41 10.52 10.35
C ASP A 75 18.98 10.51 9.76
N VAL A 76 18.33 9.34 9.76
CA VAL A 76 16.97 9.17 9.22
C VAL A 76 15.95 10.10 9.87
N GLN A 77 16.09 10.41 11.17
CA GLN A 77 15.22 11.38 11.83
C GLN A 77 15.44 12.79 11.29
N THR A 78 16.69 13.20 11.08
CA THR A 78 17.03 14.49 10.47
C THR A 78 16.52 14.59 9.04
N TYR A 79 16.71 13.55 8.22
CA TYR A 79 16.16 13.50 6.87
C TYR A 79 14.62 13.71 6.87
N ASN A 80 13.92 12.98 7.74
CA ASN A 80 12.47 13.07 7.86
C ASN A 80 11.99 14.44 8.38
N GLU A 81 12.73 15.07 9.29
CA GLU A 81 12.41 16.39 9.82
C GLU A 81 12.48 17.47 8.72
N ILE A 82 13.56 17.46 7.92
CA ILE A 82 13.71 18.36 6.78
C ILE A 82 12.60 18.12 5.76
N MET A 83 12.35 16.86 5.41
CA MET A 83 11.30 16.47 4.45
C MET A 83 9.92 16.97 4.89
N GLN A 84 9.57 16.78 6.16
CA GLN A 84 8.30 17.22 6.71
C GLN A 84 8.15 18.75 6.64
N ALA A 85 9.21 19.50 6.97
CA ALA A 85 9.19 20.95 6.88
C ALA A 85 8.98 21.43 5.44
N GLN A 86 9.67 20.81 4.47
CA GLN A 86 9.50 21.12 3.04
C GLN A 86 8.07 20.84 2.56
N GLN A 87 7.50 19.69 2.90
CA GLN A 87 6.12 19.34 2.55
C GLN A 87 5.08 20.30 3.16
N MET A 88 5.34 20.80 4.36
CA MET A 88 4.49 21.82 5.01
C MET A 88 4.75 23.25 4.49
N GLY A 89 5.71 23.44 3.59
CA GLY A 89 6.13 24.75 3.08
C GLY A 89 6.74 25.64 4.16
N GLN A 90 7.32 25.05 5.20
CA GLN A 90 8.00 25.75 6.27
C GLN A 90 9.44 26.07 5.87
N SER A 91 10.00 27.14 6.44
CA SER A 91 11.43 27.40 6.27
C SER A 91 12.23 26.37 7.04
N THR A 92 13.23 25.79 6.38
CA THR A 92 14.23 24.93 7.02
C THR A 92 15.20 25.72 7.90
N ASP A 93 15.23 27.06 7.81
CA ASP A 93 16.05 27.93 8.67
C ASP A 93 15.67 27.86 10.16
N GLU A 94 14.43 27.43 10.45
CA GLU A 94 13.93 27.29 11.82
C GLU A 94 14.23 25.90 12.42
N LEU A 95 14.75 24.97 11.61
CA LEU A 95 15.16 23.64 12.07
C LEU A 95 16.57 23.71 12.71
N ASP A 96 16.79 22.93 13.77
CA ASP A 96 18.11 22.78 14.39
C ASP A 96 18.97 21.78 13.61
N VAL A 97 19.19 22.06 12.32
CA VAL A 97 19.90 21.20 11.36
C VAL A 97 21.15 21.91 10.89
N SER A 98 22.27 21.18 10.83
CA SER A 98 23.54 21.75 10.38
C SER A 98 23.56 21.96 8.87
N ALA A 99 24.42 22.88 8.39
CA ALA A 99 24.61 23.08 6.95
C ALA A 99 25.16 21.81 6.26
N GLU A 100 25.96 21.01 6.97
CA GLU A 100 26.47 19.72 6.46
C GLU A 100 25.33 18.71 6.28
N ASP A 101 24.40 18.64 7.24
CA ASP A 101 23.25 17.73 7.13
C ASP A 101 22.26 18.18 6.05
N MET A 102 22.13 19.49 5.81
CA MET A 102 21.36 19.99 4.67
C MET A 102 21.98 19.58 3.32
N GLU A 103 23.32 19.63 3.17
CA GLU A 103 23.99 19.18 1.95
C GLU A 103 23.82 17.67 1.71
N LYS A 104 23.93 16.85 2.78
CA LYS A 104 23.65 15.42 2.71
C LYS A 104 22.19 15.13 2.38
N PHE A 105 21.27 15.90 2.94
CA PHE A 105 19.85 15.80 2.62
C PHE A 105 19.60 16.07 1.14
N GLU A 106 20.13 17.16 0.59
CA GLU A 106 19.97 17.51 -0.83
C GLU A 106 20.49 16.38 -1.73
N SER A 107 21.68 15.85 -1.43
CA SER A 107 22.23 14.72 -2.20
C SER A 107 21.42 13.42 -2.06
N ALA A 108 20.93 13.11 -0.86
CA ALA A 108 20.09 11.93 -0.63
C ALA A 108 18.75 12.07 -1.38
N PHE A 109 18.18 13.27 -1.32
CA PHE A 109 16.90 13.60 -1.96
C PHE A 109 16.98 13.43 -3.48
N GLU A 110 17.99 14.00 -4.14
CA GLU A 110 18.17 13.85 -5.59
C GLU A 110 18.26 12.37 -6.01
N LYS A 111 19.04 11.56 -5.28
CA LYS A 111 19.16 10.12 -5.55
C LYS A 111 17.86 9.36 -5.29
N ILE A 112 17.13 9.71 -4.24
CA ILE A 112 15.84 9.09 -3.93
C ILE A 112 14.80 9.45 -5.01
N GLU A 113 14.79 10.69 -5.51
CA GLU A 113 13.92 11.07 -6.64
C GLU A 113 14.22 10.25 -7.92
N GLU A 114 15.49 9.89 -8.16
CA GLU A 114 15.86 9.01 -9.27
C GLU A 114 15.30 7.59 -9.05
N ILE A 115 15.47 7.02 -7.87
CA ILE A 115 14.91 5.69 -7.53
C ILE A 115 13.38 5.69 -7.56
N GLU A 116 12.71 6.77 -7.15
CA GLU A 116 11.25 6.89 -7.26
C GLU A 116 10.79 6.84 -8.71
N GLN A 117 11.48 7.54 -9.63
CA GLN A 117 11.17 7.52 -11.05
C GLN A 117 11.44 6.14 -11.68
N GLU A 118 12.54 5.49 -11.31
CA GLU A 118 12.85 4.12 -11.77
C GLU A 118 11.80 3.13 -11.26
N MET A 119 11.41 3.22 -9.99
CA MET A 119 10.35 2.41 -9.41
C MET A 119 9.02 2.58 -10.15
N GLU A 120 8.61 3.81 -10.49
CA GLU A 120 7.38 4.06 -11.26
C GLU A 120 7.42 3.40 -12.65
N ALA A 121 8.58 3.44 -13.31
CA ALA A 121 8.78 2.76 -14.60
C ALA A 121 8.72 1.24 -14.45
N ASP A 122 9.45 0.68 -13.48
CA ASP A 122 9.49 -0.76 -13.20
C ASP A 122 8.13 -1.31 -12.79
N LEU A 123 7.34 -0.55 -12.03
CA LEU A 123 5.96 -0.91 -11.69
C LEU A 123 5.07 -1.00 -12.93
N THR A 124 5.24 -0.06 -13.86
CA THR A 124 4.48 -0.05 -15.12
C THR A 124 4.88 -1.25 -15.98
N GLU A 125 6.18 -1.48 -16.14
CA GLU A 125 6.71 -2.63 -16.91
C GLU A 125 6.24 -3.96 -16.30
N ALA A 126 6.30 -4.12 -14.97
CA ALA A 126 5.85 -5.34 -14.29
C ALA A 126 4.36 -5.66 -14.49
N ILE A 127 3.52 -4.64 -14.68
CA ILE A 127 2.09 -4.81 -14.97
C ILE A 127 1.87 -5.16 -16.45
N GLU A 128 2.55 -4.44 -17.35
CA GLU A 128 2.44 -4.65 -18.80
C GLU A 128 3.00 -6.01 -19.25
N ASP A 129 4.09 -6.49 -18.64
CA ASP A 129 4.72 -7.78 -18.95
C ASP A 129 3.81 -8.98 -18.65
N GLU A 130 2.93 -8.86 -17.66
CA GLU A 130 1.89 -9.86 -17.36
C GLU A 130 0.70 -9.78 -18.34
N GLY A 131 0.70 -8.78 -19.24
CA GLY A 131 -0.29 -8.60 -20.29
C GLY A 131 -1.51 -7.76 -19.87
N MET A 132 -1.36 -6.94 -18.82
CA MET A 132 -2.39 -6.02 -18.34
C MET A 132 -1.96 -4.57 -18.57
N ASP A 133 -2.89 -3.73 -19.02
CA ASP A 133 -2.65 -2.29 -19.12
C ASP A 133 -2.81 -1.61 -17.74
N MET A 134 -2.05 -0.55 -17.49
CA MET A 134 -2.07 0.19 -16.22
C MET A 134 -3.47 0.73 -15.86
N ASP A 135 -4.24 1.25 -16.81
CA ASP A 135 -5.58 1.76 -16.55
C ASP A 135 -6.50 0.61 -16.08
N ARG A 136 -6.38 -0.56 -16.73
CA ARG A 136 -7.17 -1.75 -16.36
C ARG A 136 -6.75 -2.29 -15.00
N PHE A 137 -5.47 -2.29 -14.69
CA PHE A 137 -4.96 -2.66 -13.37
C PHE A 137 -5.55 -1.75 -12.27
N GLN A 138 -5.59 -0.44 -12.51
CA GLN A 138 -6.18 0.53 -11.56
C GLN A 138 -7.69 0.32 -11.38
N GLU A 139 -8.43 0.07 -12.46
CA GLU A 139 -9.86 -0.27 -12.40
C GLU A 139 -10.12 -1.50 -11.53
N ILE A 140 -9.35 -2.58 -11.75
CA ILE A 140 -9.47 -3.83 -10.98
C ILE A 140 -9.10 -3.58 -9.52
N ASN A 141 -8.02 -2.85 -9.26
CA ASN A 141 -7.61 -2.49 -7.89
C ASN A 141 -8.73 -1.72 -7.15
N MET A 142 -9.35 -0.73 -7.80
CA MET A 142 -10.48 0.01 -7.22
C MET A 142 -11.69 -0.89 -6.96
N ALA A 143 -12.00 -1.82 -7.87
CA ALA A 143 -13.11 -2.75 -7.70
C ALA A 143 -12.84 -3.73 -6.56
N VAL A 144 -11.64 -4.29 -6.46
CA VAL A 144 -11.21 -5.20 -5.39
C VAL A 144 -11.30 -4.54 -4.00
N GLN A 145 -11.02 -3.25 -3.89
CA GLN A 145 -11.14 -2.51 -2.62
C GLN A 145 -12.60 -2.32 -2.16
N GLN A 146 -13.55 -2.35 -3.09
CA GLN A 146 -14.95 -2.00 -2.82
C GLN A 146 -15.89 -3.20 -2.87
N ASP A 147 -15.52 -4.27 -3.58
CA ASP A 147 -16.30 -5.50 -3.73
C ASP A 147 -15.72 -6.62 -2.84
N PRO A 148 -16.44 -7.02 -1.76
CA PRO A 148 -16.01 -8.09 -0.87
C PRO A 148 -15.85 -9.47 -1.54
N GLU A 149 -16.61 -9.74 -2.61
CA GLU A 149 -16.52 -11.01 -3.34
C GLU A 149 -15.24 -11.06 -4.18
N LEU A 150 -14.93 -9.97 -4.91
CA LEU A 150 -13.65 -9.84 -5.61
C LEU A 150 -12.47 -9.90 -4.63
N GLN A 151 -12.57 -9.23 -3.48
CA GLN A 151 -11.54 -9.27 -2.45
C GLN A 151 -11.27 -10.71 -1.98
N GLN A 152 -12.32 -11.51 -1.75
CA GLN A 152 -12.17 -12.92 -1.37
C GLN A 152 -11.52 -13.76 -2.47
N ARG A 153 -11.88 -13.53 -3.74
CA ARG A 153 -11.28 -14.24 -4.88
C ARG A 153 -9.79 -13.93 -5.01
N VAL A 154 -9.39 -12.66 -4.94
CA VAL A 154 -7.98 -12.24 -4.94
C VAL A 154 -7.20 -12.89 -3.79
N GLN A 155 -7.76 -12.87 -2.56
CA GLN A 155 -7.10 -13.49 -1.40
C GLN A 155 -6.90 -15.00 -1.57
N GLN A 156 -7.83 -15.71 -2.23
CA GLN A 156 -7.69 -17.13 -2.52
C GLN A 156 -6.58 -17.38 -3.55
N MET A 157 -6.57 -16.62 -4.65
CA MET A 157 -5.54 -16.73 -5.69
C MET A 157 -4.14 -16.44 -5.14
N ILE A 158 -3.97 -15.43 -4.28
CA ILE A 158 -2.69 -15.14 -3.62
C ILE A 158 -2.24 -16.33 -2.76
N GLN A 159 -3.14 -16.93 -1.96
CA GLN A 159 -2.81 -18.10 -1.15
C GLN A 159 -2.39 -19.28 -2.01
N GLU A 160 -3.10 -19.51 -3.12
CA GLU A 160 -2.77 -20.58 -4.07
C GLU A 160 -1.42 -20.35 -4.75
N ALA A 161 -1.12 -19.13 -5.18
CA ALA A 161 0.16 -18.75 -5.76
C ALA A 161 1.31 -18.98 -4.76
N GLN A 162 1.15 -18.55 -3.50
CA GLN A 162 2.13 -18.77 -2.44
C GLN A 162 2.36 -20.26 -2.14
N MET A 163 1.30 -21.07 -2.10
CA MET A 163 1.42 -22.51 -1.91
C MET A 163 2.18 -23.18 -3.07
N GLN A 164 1.96 -22.72 -4.30
CA GLN A 164 2.66 -23.24 -5.48
C GLN A 164 4.15 -22.87 -5.45
N GLN A 165 4.50 -21.62 -5.12
CA GLN A 165 5.90 -21.21 -4.98
C GLN A 165 6.61 -21.95 -3.83
N GLY A 166 5.94 -22.13 -2.68
CA GLY A 166 6.49 -22.86 -1.53
C GLY A 166 6.71 -24.35 -1.77
N GLN A 167 5.96 -24.96 -2.69
CA GLN A 167 6.17 -26.35 -3.12
C GLN A 167 7.33 -26.49 -4.13
N GLN A 168 7.68 -25.42 -4.84
CA GLN A 168 8.78 -25.41 -5.81
C GLN A 168 10.14 -25.12 -5.17
N GLN A 169 10.18 -24.54 -3.97
CA GLN A 169 11.42 -24.43 -3.19
C GLN A 169 11.68 -25.75 -2.44
N PRO A 170 12.74 -26.51 -2.76
CA PRO A 170 13.10 -27.67 -1.97
C PRO A 170 13.43 -27.17 -0.55
N GLN A 171 12.69 -27.65 0.44
CA GLN A 171 12.95 -27.37 1.85
C GLN A 171 14.43 -27.63 2.14
N GLN A 172 15.22 -26.57 2.28
CA GLN A 172 16.56 -26.66 2.83
C GLN A 172 16.38 -26.95 4.32
N GLN A 173 16.09 -28.20 4.66
CA GLN A 173 16.20 -28.66 6.03
C GLN A 173 17.63 -28.37 6.48
N PRO A 174 17.85 -27.65 7.60
CA PRO A 174 19.18 -27.53 8.15
C PRO A 174 19.68 -28.96 8.40
N GLN A 175 20.75 -29.36 7.71
CA GLN A 175 21.39 -30.62 8.03
C GLN A 175 21.80 -30.54 9.51
N PRO A 176 21.48 -31.55 10.34
CA PRO A 176 21.94 -31.55 11.71
C PRO A 176 23.47 -31.54 11.68
N GLU A 177 24.07 -30.47 12.17
CA GLU A 177 25.51 -30.40 12.37
C GLU A 177 25.91 -31.61 13.22
N GLY A 178 26.75 -32.46 12.64
CA GLY A 178 27.18 -33.70 13.27
C GLY A 178 27.85 -33.44 14.62
N TYR A 179 27.45 -34.24 15.60
CA TYR A 179 28.07 -34.36 16.92
C TYR A 179 29.54 -34.78 16.85
#